data_AF-A0A1I7UKJ5-F1
#
_entry.id   AF-A0A1I7UKJ5-F1
#
_cell.length_a   1.000
_cell.length_b   1.000
_cell.length_c   1.000
_cell.angle_alpha   90.00
_cell.angle_beta   90.00
_cell.angle_gamma   90.00
#
_symmetry.space_group_name_H-M   'P 1'
#
loop_
_entity.id
_entity.type
_entity.pdbx_description
1 polymer ?
#
loop_
_entity_poly.entity_id
_entity_poly.type
_entity_poly.pdbx_seq_one_letter_code
_entity_poly.pdbx_strand_id
1 'polypeptide(L)'
;MHDEPEKKKKGLKLTRKSTRKIIGKWRKLSSEDLHLSATNSIDIDDVTDVPTRVLGLSLQESVSADPSLDGIPLPTFFRYSLDFVEENGLTTEGIYRLSPPKSRLDELERRANCGEKMVFADPHDAAGLIKRFLRQIPQPVVPPEFDSIAESCSCGLFTTTQLTPKLACTCGAVHHMRDQLQKLSVERRTLFVYVFLHAQHKCRGRWCVSRHMPFDRVMGATWQG
;
A
#
# COMPACT_ATOMS: atom_id res chain seq x y z
N MET A 1 -17.09 6.74 -44.15
CA MET A 1 -17.35 5.81 -43.05
C MET A 1 -16.08 5.01 -42.82
N HIS A 2 -15.27 5.40 -41.84
CA HIS A 2 -14.11 4.63 -41.41
C HIS A 2 -14.28 4.38 -39.92
N ASP A 3 -14.66 3.16 -39.58
CA ASP A 3 -14.71 2.64 -38.21
C ASP A 3 -13.29 2.43 -37.70
N GLU A 4 -12.94 3.11 -36.61
CA GLU A 4 -11.72 2.87 -35.85
C GLU A 4 -11.97 1.71 -34.86
N PRO A 5 -11.12 0.68 -34.77
CA PRO A 5 -11.34 -0.42 -33.86
C PRO A 5 -10.97 -0.03 -32.41
N GLU A 6 -11.98 0.08 -31.55
CA GLU A 6 -11.82 0.28 -30.11
C GLU A 6 -10.90 -0.79 -29.47
N LYS A 7 -9.73 -0.36 -28.99
CA LYS A 7 -8.85 -1.19 -28.17
C LYS A 7 -9.51 -1.46 -26.81
N LYS A 8 -10.12 -2.63 -26.66
CA LYS A 8 -10.60 -3.18 -25.38
C LYS A 8 -9.51 -3.10 -24.31
N LYS A 9 -9.67 -2.18 -23.34
CA LYS A 9 -8.87 -2.10 -22.11
C LYS A 9 -9.10 -3.39 -21.32
N LYS A 10 -8.14 -4.33 -21.37
CA LYS A 10 -8.21 -5.59 -20.62
C LYS A 10 -8.18 -5.27 -19.12
N GLY A 11 -9.35 -5.39 -18.47
CA GLY A 11 -9.48 -5.23 -17.03
C GLY A 11 -8.51 -6.16 -16.28
N LEU A 12 -7.81 -5.61 -15.29
CA LEU A 12 -6.82 -6.33 -14.49
C LEU A 12 -7.53 -7.37 -13.61
N LYS A 13 -7.65 -8.60 -14.10
CA LYS A 13 -8.27 -9.72 -13.36
C LYS A 13 -7.26 -10.27 -12.35
N LEU A 14 -7.21 -9.67 -11.16
CA LEU A 14 -6.29 -10.03 -10.08
C LEU A 14 -6.71 -11.37 -9.44
N THR A 15 -6.03 -12.46 -9.82
CA THR A 15 -6.18 -13.79 -9.21
C THR A 15 -5.10 -14.02 -8.15
N ARG A 16 -5.31 -14.94 -7.19
CA ARG A 16 -4.31 -15.32 -6.16
C ARG A 16 -2.92 -15.69 -6.73
N LYS A 17 -2.88 -16.33 -7.91
CA LYS A 17 -1.62 -16.64 -8.62
C LYS A 17 -1.00 -15.37 -9.21
N SER A 18 -1.80 -14.41 -9.64
CA SER A 18 -1.35 -13.11 -10.14
C SER A 18 -0.73 -12.26 -9.02
N THR A 19 -1.31 -12.22 -7.83
CA THR A 19 -0.75 -11.47 -6.69
C THR A 19 0.63 -12.01 -6.30
N ARG A 20 0.81 -13.33 -6.22
CA ARG A 20 2.11 -13.96 -5.95
C ARG A 20 3.13 -13.71 -7.07
N LYS A 21 2.68 -13.57 -8.33
CA LYS A 21 3.53 -13.20 -9.48
C LYS A 21 3.89 -11.72 -9.50
N ILE A 22 2.97 -10.84 -9.13
CA ILE A 22 3.22 -9.40 -8.99
C ILE A 22 4.26 -9.18 -7.89
N ILE A 23 4.05 -9.78 -6.70
CA ILE A 23 5.00 -9.77 -5.59
C ILE A 23 6.35 -10.42 -5.97
N GLY A 24 6.32 -11.55 -6.69
CA GLY A 24 7.54 -12.20 -7.19
C GLY A 24 8.30 -11.38 -8.23
N LYS A 25 7.59 -10.55 -9.01
CA LYS A 25 8.20 -9.61 -9.96
C LYS A 25 8.86 -8.44 -9.22
N TRP A 26 8.30 -7.99 -8.10
CA TRP A 26 8.94 -6.99 -7.22
C TRP A 26 10.30 -7.48 -6.72
N ARG A 27 10.39 -8.74 -6.28
CA ARG A 27 11.64 -9.38 -5.82
C ARG A 27 12.76 -9.43 -6.87
N LYS A 28 12.42 -9.41 -8.15
CA LYS A 28 13.42 -9.52 -9.22
C LYS A 28 14.03 -8.16 -9.56
N LEU A 29 13.22 -7.11 -9.58
CA LEU A 29 13.67 -5.74 -9.83
C LEU A 29 14.61 -5.23 -8.72
N SER A 30 14.32 -5.53 -7.44
CA SER A 30 15.18 -5.11 -6.33
C SER A 30 16.56 -5.81 -6.28
N SER A 31 16.71 -6.96 -6.93
CA SER A 31 17.95 -7.74 -6.90
C SER A 31 18.90 -7.43 -8.07
N GLU A 32 18.39 -6.87 -9.17
CA GLU A 32 19.17 -6.54 -10.38
C GLU A 32 19.83 -5.14 -10.29
N ASP A 33 19.34 -4.26 -9.42
CA ASP A 33 19.82 -2.87 -9.26
C ASP A 33 21.02 -2.71 -8.29
N LEU A 34 21.49 -3.78 -7.63
CA LEU A 34 22.65 -3.73 -6.73
C LEU A 34 24.02 -3.62 -7.45
N HIS A 35 24.04 -3.53 -8.79
CA HIS A 35 25.28 -3.58 -9.57
C HIS A 35 25.53 -2.41 -10.53
N LEU A 36 24.70 -1.36 -10.52
CA LEU A 36 24.86 -0.19 -11.44
C LEU A 36 25.17 1.15 -10.74
N SER A 37 25.68 1.13 -9.51
CA SER A 37 26.20 2.35 -8.85
C SER A 37 27.69 2.26 -8.58
N ALA A 38 28.50 2.10 -9.62
CA ALA A 38 29.93 2.36 -9.56
C ALA A 38 30.37 3.06 -10.84
N THR A 39 31.02 4.21 -10.68
CA THR A 39 31.62 5.09 -11.69
C THR A 39 30.66 6.08 -12.37
N ASN A 40 30.57 7.28 -11.79
CA ASN A 40 30.94 8.51 -12.47
C ASN A 40 31.22 9.59 -11.43
N SER A 41 32.50 9.93 -11.29
CA SER A 41 32.99 11.13 -10.61
C SER A 41 32.63 12.35 -11.46
N ILE A 42 31.77 13.22 -10.93
CA ILE A 42 31.46 14.55 -11.48
C ILE A 42 31.43 15.54 -10.31
N ASP A 43 32.00 16.72 -10.59
CA ASP A 43 32.50 17.73 -9.67
C ASP A 43 31.47 18.35 -8.71
N ILE A 44 32.00 18.84 -7.58
CA ILE A 44 31.33 19.57 -6.51
C ILE A 44 30.94 20.97 -7.03
N ASP A 45 29.65 21.26 -7.17
CA ASP A 45 29.12 22.62 -7.05
C ASP A 45 27.61 22.61 -6.73
N ASP A 46 27.26 23.31 -5.64
CA ASP A 46 25.96 23.85 -5.24
C ASP A 46 24.71 22.95 -5.31
N VAL A 47 24.55 22.04 -4.33
CA VAL A 47 23.27 21.36 -4.07
C VAL A 47 22.42 22.29 -3.21
N THR A 48 21.52 23.06 -3.83
CA THR A 48 20.39 23.63 -3.12
C THR A 48 19.53 22.46 -2.61
N ASP A 49 19.65 22.16 -1.31
CA ASP A 49 18.80 21.25 -0.54
C ASP A 49 17.36 21.78 -0.54
N VAL A 50 16.64 21.57 -1.64
CA VAL A 50 15.19 21.78 -1.66
C VAL A 50 14.60 20.49 -1.09
N PRO A 51 14.07 20.50 0.14
CA PRO A 51 13.44 19.31 0.69
C PRO A 51 12.29 18.91 -0.22
N THR A 52 12.42 17.74 -0.86
CA THR A 52 11.36 17.08 -1.60
C THR A 52 10.31 16.59 -0.61
N ARG A 53 9.48 17.50 -0.10
CA ARG A 53 8.41 17.13 0.84
C ARG A 53 7.50 16.10 0.16
N VAL A 54 7.47 14.87 0.66
CA VAL A 54 6.63 13.79 0.13
C VAL A 54 5.44 13.53 1.05
N LEU A 55 5.67 13.54 2.37
CA LEU A 55 4.66 13.32 3.40
C LEU A 55 3.83 14.58 3.66
N GLY A 56 2.53 14.39 3.90
CA GLY A 56 1.57 15.47 4.14
C GLY A 56 1.07 16.20 2.87
N LEU A 57 1.48 15.75 1.69
CA LEU A 57 0.90 16.20 0.42
C LEU A 57 -0.31 15.35 0.01
N SER A 58 -1.01 15.77 -1.05
CA SER A 58 -1.96 14.85 -1.69
C SER A 58 -1.21 13.66 -2.28
N LEU A 59 -1.88 12.50 -2.38
CA LEU A 59 -1.25 11.29 -2.89
C LEU A 59 -0.63 11.48 -4.28
N GLN A 60 -1.26 12.26 -5.16
CA GLN A 60 -0.76 12.54 -6.50
C GLN A 60 0.56 13.34 -6.45
N GLU A 61 0.64 14.34 -5.58
CA GLU A 61 1.87 15.13 -5.39
C GLU A 61 2.97 14.29 -4.75
N SER A 62 2.64 13.47 -3.74
CA SER A 62 3.61 12.54 -3.14
C SER A 62 4.21 11.58 -4.16
N VAL A 63 3.40 11.03 -5.08
CA VAL A 63 3.87 10.17 -6.18
C VAL A 63 4.74 10.93 -7.17
N SER A 64 4.44 12.21 -7.42
CA SER A 64 5.22 13.04 -8.33
C SER A 64 6.57 13.45 -7.73
N ALA A 65 6.61 13.68 -6.41
CA ALA A 65 7.82 14.04 -5.68
C ALA A 65 8.77 12.85 -5.43
N ASP A 66 8.22 11.64 -5.25
CA ASP A 66 8.99 10.42 -5.00
C ASP A 66 8.46 9.24 -5.84
N PRO A 67 8.62 9.27 -7.18
CA PRO A 67 8.05 8.26 -8.05
C PRO A 67 8.75 6.90 -7.87
N SER A 68 7.96 5.83 -7.71
CA SER A 68 8.55 4.50 -7.59
C SER A 68 9.23 4.03 -8.88
N LEU A 69 10.34 3.31 -8.71
CA LEU A 69 11.15 2.77 -9.81
C LEU A 69 10.42 1.73 -10.66
N ASP A 70 9.42 1.05 -10.10
CA ASP A 70 8.61 0.02 -10.77
C ASP A 70 7.41 0.58 -11.57
N GLY A 71 7.27 1.91 -11.64
CA GLY A 71 6.21 2.61 -12.36
C GLY A 71 4.82 2.46 -11.72
N ILE A 72 4.78 2.03 -10.46
CA ILE A 72 3.56 1.91 -9.68
C ILE A 72 3.25 3.30 -9.10
N PRO A 73 2.02 3.80 -9.19
CA PRO A 73 1.70 5.17 -8.76
C PRO A 73 1.59 5.25 -7.22
N LEU A 74 2.71 5.04 -6.54
CA LEU A 74 2.92 5.11 -5.10
C LEU A 74 4.32 5.68 -4.82
N PRO A 75 4.52 6.38 -3.69
CA PRO A 75 5.84 6.86 -3.33
C PRO A 75 6.86 5.73 -3.15
N THR A 76 8.11 5.91 -3.58
CA THR A 76 9.21 4.94 -3.42
C THR A 76 9.40 4.54 -1.97
N PHE A 77 9.46 5.51 -1.03
CA PHE A 77 9.65 5.21 0.39
C PHE A 77 8.53 4.30 0.92
N PHE A 78 7.29 4.52 0.44
CA PHE A 78 6.12 3.76 0.85
C PHE A 78 6.16 2.34 0.29
N ARG A 79 6.51 2.18 -1.00
CA ARG A 79 6.73 0.87 -1.63
C ARG A 79 7.80 0.07 -0.89
N TYR A 80 8.95 0.70 -0.62
CA TYR A 80 10.05 0.07 0.10
C TYR A 80 9.67 -0.32 1.54
N SER A 81 8.91 0.52 2.23
CA SER A 81 8.41 0.22 3.58
C SER A 81 7.49 -1.02 3.58
N LEU A 82 6.58 -1.12 2.61
CA LEU A 82 5.68 -2.28 2.48
C LEU A 82 6.47 -3.57 2.25
N ASP A 83 7.44 -3.53 1.34
CA ASP A 83 8.26 -4.69 1.00
C ASP A 83 9.11 -5.12 2.22
N PHE A 84 9.71 -4.17 2.94
CA PHE A 84 10.47 -4.47 4.18
C PHE A 84 9.59 -5.13 5.25
N VAL A 85 8.37 -4.63 5.46
CA VAL A 85 7.43 -5.23 6.42
C VAL A 85 7.00 -6.62 5.95
N GLU A 86 6.80 -6.86 4.66
CA GLU A 86 6.46 -8.20 4.15
C GLU A 86 7.58 -9.21 4.35
N GLU A 87 8.83 -8.80 4.16
CA GLU A 87 9.99 -9.68 4.31
C GLU A 87 10.30 -9.98 5.77
N ASN A 88 10.28 -8.95 6.63
CA ASN A 88 10.80 -9.05 7.99
C ASN A 88 9.71 -9.08 9.07
N GLY A 89 8.54 -8.49 8.77
CA GLY A 89 7.48 -8.25 9.75
C GLY A 89 6.41 -9.35 9.84
N LEU A 90 6.54 -10.48 9.14
CA LEU A 90 5.51 -11.55 9.19
C LEU A 90 5.53 -12.33 10.51
N THR A 91 6.70 -12.44 11.12
CA THR A 91 6.92 -13.13 12.40
C THR A 91 7.16 -12.18 13.57
N THR A 92 7.24 -10.86 13.31
CA THR A 92 7.42 -9.84 14.34
C THR A 92 6.16 -9.68 15.17
N GLU A 93 6.29 -9.84 16.48
CA GLU A 93 5.19 -9.65 17.42
C GLU A 93 4.69 -8.20 17.38
N GLY A 94 3.38 -8.00 17.36
CA GLY A 94 2.79 -6.67 17.48
C GLY A 94 3.05 -5.75 16.29
N ILE A 95 3.42 -6.27 15.11
CA ILE A 95 3.54 -5.44 13.89
C ILE A 95 2.25 -4.63 13.67
N TYR A 96 2.40 -3.35 13.30
CA TYR A 96 1.34 -2.32 13.24
C TYR A 96 0.66 -1.93 14.57
N ARG A 97 0.64 -2.81 15.58
CA ARG A 97 0.13 -2.51 16.93
C ARG A 97 1.12 -1.66 17.73
N LEU A 98 2.38 -2.06 17.74
CA LEU A 98 3.45 -1.33 18.39
C LEU A 98 3.94 -0.21 17.46
N SER A 99 4.22 0.95 18.05
CA SER A 99 4.78 2.10 17.35
C SER A 99 6.24 2.30 17.78
N PRO A 100 7.14 2.59 16.84
CA PRO A 100 8.51 2.96 17.17
C PRO A 100 8.53 4.31 17.92
N PRO A 101 9.64 4.66 18.59
CA PRO A 101 9.79 5.94 19.28
C PRO A 101 9.52 7.12 18.34
N LYS A 102 8.89 8.18 18.87
CA LYS A 102 8.52 9.36 18.07
C LYS A 102 9.73 9.99 17.35
N SER A 103 10.86 10.14 18.05
CA SER A 103 12.11 10.65 17.49
C SER A 103 12.60 9.83 16.29
N ARG A 104 12.44 8.49 16.35
CA ARG A 104 12.78 7.60 15.25
C ARG A 104 11.84 7.79 14.05
N LEU A 105 10.54 7.98 14.28
CA LEU A 105 9.59 8.29 13.21
C LEU A 105 9.82 9.66 12.58
N ASP A 106 10.15 10.67 13.39
CA ASP A 106 10.45 12.02 12.90
C ASP A 106 11.68 12.00 12.00
N GLU A 107 12.73 11.25 12.39
CA GLU A 107 13.91 11.05 11.54
C GLU A 107 13.57 10.30 10.23
N LEU A 108 12.79 9.22 10.29
CA LEU A 108 12.39 8.48 9.08
C LEU A 108 11.54 9.33 8.13
N GLU A 109 10.63 10.14 8.66
CA GLU A 109 9.87 11.11 7.85
C GLU A 109 10.78 12.17 7.24
N ARG A 110 11.72 12.73 8.00
CA ARG A 110 12.70 13.69 7.48
C ARG A 110 13.46 13.09 6.28
N ARG A 111 13.97 11.87 6.43
CA ARG A 111 14.67 11.16 5.33
C ARG A 111 13.77 10.99 4.11
N ALA A 112 12.51 10.61 4.29
CA ALA A 112 11.57 10.44 3.19
C ALA A 112 11.30 11.78 2.49
N ASN A 113 11.17 12.87 3.25
CA ASN A 113 11.00 14.23 2.74
C ASN A 113 12.27 14.86 2.15
N CYS A 114 13.42 14.20 2.26
CA CYS A 114 14.66 14.60 1.59
C CYS A 114 15.00 13.68 0.40
N GLY A 115 14.13 12.71 0.07
CA GLY A 115 14.43 11.71 -0.96
C GLY A 115 15.59 10.78 -0.59
N GLU A 116 15.96 10.71 0.70
CA GLU A 116 17.04 9.85 1.15
C GLU A 116 16.63 8.38 1.11
N LYS A 117 17.63 7.49 0.97
CA LYS A 117 17.41 6.05 1.07
C LYS A 117 16.89 5.68 2.47
N MET A 118 15.77 4.96 2.49
CA MET A 118 15.18 4.42 3.72
C MET A 118 16.08 3.34 4.33
N VAL A 119 16.33 3.45 5.64
CA VAL A 119 17.07 2.46 6.42
C VAL A 119 16.27 2.12 7.67
N PHE A 120 15.69 0.92 7.69
CA PHE A 120 14.91 0.40 8.81
C PHE A 120 15.76 -0.53 9.65
N ALA A 121 15.77 -0.33 10.97
CA ALA A 121 16.46 -1.22 11.90
C ALA A 121 15.57 -2.39 12.33
N ASP A 122 14.26 -2.14 12.40
CA ASP A 122 13.25 -3.09 12.85
C ASP A 122 11.93 -2.92 12.05
N PRO A 123 11.11 -3.97 11.84
CA PRO A 123 9.86 -3.88 11.09
C PRO A 123 8.83 -2.88 11.65
N HIS A 124 8.87 -2.56 12.95
CA HIS A 124 8.06 -1.51 13.56
C HIS A 124 8.39 -0.12 13.00
N ASP A 125 9.64 0.15 12.61
CA ASP A 125 10.03 1.41 11.95
C ASP A 125 9.24 1.59 10.65
N ALA A 126 9.33 0.59 9.77
CA ALA A 126 8.67 0.61 8.47
C ALA A 126 7.14 0.64 8.61
N ALA A 127 6.58 -0.18 9.51
CA ALA A 127 5.14 -0.16 9.82
C ALA A 127 4.69 1.20 10.37
N GLY A 128 5.50 1.81 11.24
CA GLY A 128 5.22 3.13 11.80
C GLY A 128 5.24 4.23 10.75
N LEU A 129 6.19 4.19 9.81
CA LEU A 129 6.28 5.14 8.70
C LEU A 129 5.11 4.99 7.71
N ILE A 130 4.72 3.75 7.37
CA ILE A 130 3.48 3.46 6.63
C ILE A 130 2.29 4.10 7.34
N LYS A 131 2.19 3.89 8.66
CA LYS A 131 1.11 4.50 9.45
C LYS A 131 1.14 6.02 9.46
N ARG A 132 2.33 6.61 9.43
CA ARG A 132 2.46 8.06 9.40
C ARG A 132 2.00 8.64 8.07
N PHE A 133 2.43 8.04 6.96
CA PHE A 133 2.02 8.47 5.63
C PHE A 133 0.50 8.38 5.45
N LEU A 134 -0.11 7.21 5.69
CA LEU A 134 -1.55 7.02 5.46
C LEU A 134 -2.43 7.97 6.30
N ARG A 135 -1.96 8.37 7.50
CA ARG A 135 -2.66 9.34 8.36
C ARG A 135 -2.56 10.78 7.86
N GLN A 136 -1.44 11.14 7.22
CA GLN A 136 -1.20 12.50 6.76
C GLN A 136 -1.77 12.79 5.37
N ILE A 137 -2.17 11.76 4.60
CA ILE A 137 -2.85 11.98 3.32
C ILE A 137 -4.19 12.67 3.58
N PRO A 138 -4.52 13.78 2.90
CA PRO A 138 -5.76 14.53 3.12
C PRO A 138 -7.06 13.74 2.88
N GLN A 139 -6.96 12.62 2.16
CA GLN A 139 -8.09 11.81 1.72
C GLN A 139 -7.96 10.40 2.32
N PRO A 140 -9.04 9.83 2.89
CA PRO A 140 -8.98 8.52 3.50
C PRO A 140 -8.68 7.44 2.46
N VAL A 141 -7.90 6.44 2.88
CA VAL A 141 -7.51 5.31 2.02
C VAL A 141 -8.73 4.46 1.64
N VAL A 142 -9.62 4.23 2.60
CA VAL A 142 -10.90 3.55 2.40
C VAL A 142 -11.95 4.62 2.10
N PRO A 143 -12.56 4.61 0.91
CA PRO A 143 -13.65 5.54 0.61
C PRO A 143 -14.84 5.30 1.56
N PRO A 144 -15.43 6.34 2.16
CA PRO A 144 -16.50 6.20 3.15
C PRO A 144 -17.76 5.56 2.57
N GLU A 145 -17.99 5.67 1.26
CA GLU A 145 -19.10 5.02 0.57
C GLU A 145 -19.03 3.47 0.65
N PHE A 146 -17.86 2.89 0.94
CA PHE A 146 -17.72 1.44 0.96
C PHE A 146 -18.44 0.78 2.13
N ASP A 147 -18.57 1.46 3.27
CA ASP A 147 -19.25 0.91 4.44
C ASP A 147 -20.74 0.68 4.14
N SER A 148 -21.41 1.71 3.61
CA SER A 148 -22.81 1.60 3.18
C SER A 148 -23.04 0.56 2.07
N ILE A 149 -22.09 0.43 1.13
CA ILE A 149 -22.15 -0.61 0.09
C ILE A 149 -21.98 -1.99 0.70
N ALA A 150 -21.08 -2.16 1.66
CA ALA A 150 -20.87 -3.42 2.36
C ALA A 150 -22.12 -3.83 3.16
N GLU A 151 -22.75 -2.88 3.87
CA GLU A 151 -24.00 -3.09 4.60
C GLU A 151 -25.17 -3.50 3.69
N SER A 152 -25.18 -3.05 2.43
CA SER A 152 -26.19 -3.47 1.44
C SER A 152 -26.07 -4.95 1.02
N CYS A 153 -24.99 -5.66 1.38
CA CYS A 153 -24.83 -7.08 1.06
C CYS A 153 -25.61 -7.99 2.02
N SER A 154 -26.76 -8.48 1.58
CA SER A 154 -27.54 -9.52 2.29
C SER A 154 -27.04 -10.95 2.04
N CYS A 155 -25.89 -11.07 1.39
CA CYS A 155 -25.32 -12.31 0.88
C CYS A 155 -24.85 -13.31 1.96
N GLY A 156 -24.74 -12.90 3.22
CA GLY A 156 -24.31 -13.76 4.33
C GLY A 156 -22.86 -14.26 4.27
N LEU A 157 -22.10 -13.94 3.21
CA LEU A 157 -20.69 -14.36 3.09
C LEU A 157 -19.77 -13.75 4.16
N PHE A 158 -20.19 -12.68 4.83
CA PHE A 158 -19.41 -12.06 5.90
C PHE A 158 -19.33 -12.92 7.17
N THR A 159 -20.33 -13.80 7.41
CA THR A 159 -20.43 -14.60 8.64
C THR A 159 -19.79 -15.98 8.54
N THR A 160 -19.26 -16.37 7.38
CA THR A 160 -18.57 -17.66 7.26
C THR A 160 -17.13 -17.56 7.72
N THR A 161 -16.81 -18.25 8.82
CA THR A 161 -15.45 -18.45 9.34
C THR A 161 -14.55 -19.21 8.36
N GLN A 162 -15.09 -19.72 7.25
CA GLN A 162 -14.37 -20.38 6.18
C GLN A 162 -14.26 -19.47 4.94
N LEU A 163 -13.46 -18.40 5.04
CA LEU A 163 -12.97 -17.67 3.86
C LEU A 163 -11.99 -18.55 3.07
N THR A 164 -12.50 -19.59 2.41
CA THR A 164 -11.78 -20.28 1.35
C THR A 164 -11.79 -19.39 0.10
N PRO A 165 -10.74 -19.37 -0.73
CA PRO A 165 -10.68 -18.62 -2.00
C PRO A 165 -11.82 -18.89 -2.99
N LYS A 166 -12.64 -19.92 -2.75
CA LYS A 166 -13.66 -20.38 -3.68
C LYS A 166 -15.01 -19.68 -3.48
N LEU A 167 -15.22 -18.97 -2.37
CA LEU A 167 -16.46 -18.26 -2.10
C LEU A 167 -16.22 -16.75 -2.23
N ALA A 168 -16.52 -16.21 -3.41
CA ALA A 168 -16.52 -14.78 -3.67
C ALA A 168 -17.96 -14.32 -3.92
N CYS A 169 -18.43 -13.26 -3.24
CA CYS A 169 -19.77 -12.73 -3.53
C CYS A 169 -19.78 -12.12 -4.93
N THR A 170 -20.79 -12.46 -5.72
CA THR A 170 -21.06 -11.88 -7.04
C THR A 170 -22.36 -11.08 -7.04
N CYS A 171 -22.78 -10.64 -5.87
CA CYS A 171 -23.97 -9.84 -5.61
C CYS A 171 -23.81 -8.38 -6.09
N GLY A 172 -24.94 -7.68 -6.23
CA GLY A 172 -24.98 -6.27 -6.63
C GLY A 172 -24.08 -5.37 -5.79
N ALA A 173 -23.98 -5.60 -4.48
CA ALA A 173 -23.06 -4.86 -3.59
C ALA A 173 -21.59 -4.96 -4.03
N VAL A 174 -21.10 -6.15 -4.39
CA VAL A 174 -19.72 -6.33 -4.88
C VAL A 174 -19.50 -5.70 -6.25
N HIS A 175 -20.51 -5.74 -7.12
CA HIS A 175 -20.46 -5.03 -8.40
C HIS A 175 -20.39 -3.51 -8.16
N HIS A 176 -21.23 -2.98 -7.28
CA HIS A 176 -21.24 -1.56 -6.95
C HIS A 176 -19.92 -1.11 -6.32
N MET A 177 -19.36 -1.89 -5.38
CA MET A 177 -18.06 -1.61 -4.78
C MET A 177 -16.94 -1.58 -5.84
N ARG A 178 -16.97 -2.50 -6.81
CA ARG A 178 -16.03 -2.52 -7.94
C ARG A 178 -16.18 -1.26 -8.80
N ASP A 179 -17.40 -0.82 -9.07
CA ASP A 179 -17.65 0.37 -9.89
C ASP A 179 -17.17 1.64 -9.19
N GLN A 180 -17.38 1.77 -7.88
CA GLN A 180 -16.84 2.89 -7.10
C GLN A 180 -15.31 2.87 -7.07
N LEU A 181 -14.68 1.70 -6.89
CA LEU A 181 -13.23 1.55 -7.00
C LEU A 181 -12.67 2.01 -8.35
N GLN A 182 -13.43 1.83 -9.44
CA GLN A 182 -13.00 2.25 -10.78
C GLN A 182 -13.09 3.77 -11.00
N LYS A 183 -13.92 4.48 -10.22
CA LYS A 183 -14.05 5.94 -10.28
C LYS A 183 -12.91 6.68 -9.56
N LEU A 184 -12.22 6.02 -8.64
CA LEU A 184 -11.06 6.58 -7.95
C LEU A 184 -9.91 6.85 -8.93
N SER A 185 -9.07 7.85 -8.61
CA SER A 185 -7.82 8.07 -9.35
C SER A 185 -6.92 6.83 -9.31
N VAL A 186 -6.00 6.72 -10.28
CA VAL A 186 -5.15 5.54 -10.42
C VAL A 186 -4.28 5.35 -9.18
N GLU A 187 -3.75 6.44 -8.62
CA GLU A 187 -2.95 6.49 -7.41
C GLU A 187 -3.78 5.99 -6.21
N ARG A 188 -4.97 6.56 -5.97
CA ARG A 188 -5.82 6.18 -4.84
C ARG A 188 -6.25 4.72 -4.90
N ARG A 189 -6.70 4.28 -6.07
CA ARG A 189 -7.07 2.88 -6.29
C ARG A 189 -5.89 1.95 -6.05
N THR A 190 -4.69 2.35 -6.49
CA THR A 190 -3.47 1.56 -6.28
C THR A 190 -3.12 1.50 -4.79
N LEU A 191 -3.13 2.63 -4.09
CA LEU A 191 -2.90 2.69 -2.64
C LEU A 191 -3.86 1.77 -1.89
N PHE A 192 -5.16 1.88 -2.16
CA PHE A 192 -6.17 1.02 -1.55
C PHE A 192 -5.87 -0.47 -1.78
N VAL A 193 -5.60 -0.88 -3.01
CA VAL A 193 -5.31 -2.28 -3.34
C VAL A 193 -4.06 -2.77 -2.62
N TYR A 194 -2.99 -1.97 -2.56
CA TYR A 194 -1.75 -2.35 -1.89
C TYR A 194 -1.93 -2.50 -0.38
N VAL A 195 -2.55 -1.50 0.26
CA VAL A 195 -2.83 -1.54 1.71
C VAL A 195 -3.74 -2.73 2.04
N PHE A 196 -4.78 -2.97 1.23
CA PHE A 196 -5.69 -4.09 1.42
C PHE A 196 -4.99 -5.44 1.28
N LEU A 197 -4.19 -5.63 0.23
CA LEU A 197 -3.45 -6.87 0.01
C LEU A 197 -2.41 -7.12 1.10
N HIS A 198 -1.70 -6.07 1.53
CA HIS A 198 -0.74 -6.12 2.62
C HIS A 198 -1.42 -6.58 3.93
N ALA A 199 -2.53 -5.94 4.29
CA ALA A 199 -3.31 -6.31 5.48
C ALA A 199 -3.79 -7.78 5.41
N GLN A 200 -4.28 -8.22 4.25
CA GLN A 200 -4.72 -9.62 4.06
C GLN A 200 -3.59 -10.64 4.19
N HIS A 201 -2.39 -10.32 3.72
CA HIS A 201 -1.24 -11.22 3.80
C HIS A 201 -0.81 -11.40 5.27
N LYS A 202 -0.80 -10.32 6.06
CA LYS A 202 -0.53 -10.35 7.50
C LYS A 202 -1.56 -11.15 8.29
N CYS A 203 -2.86 -10.91 8.08
CA CYS A 203 -3.91 -11.63 8.82
C CYS A 203 -3.88 -13.16 8.59
N ARG A 204 -3.33 -13.62 7.46
CA ARG A 204 -3.17 -15.06 7.15
C ARG A 204 -1.93 -15.70 7.76
N GLY A 205 -0.97 -14.92 8.28
CA GLY A 205 0.36 -15.38 8.69
C GLY A 205 0.42 -16.15 10.03
N ARG A 206 -0.30 -15.71 11.07
CA ARG A 206 -0.47 -16.42 12.36
C ARG A 206 -1.30 -15.65 13.41
N TRP A 207 -2.06 -14.63 13.00
CA TRP A 207 -2.82 -13.76 13.91
C TRP A 207 -4.31 -14.16 14.04
N CYS A 208 -4.67 -15.33 13.54
CA CYS A 208 -6.05 -15.82 13.54
C CYS A 208 -6.31 -16.78 14.71
N VAL A 209 -5.94 -16.41 15.94
CA VAL A 209 -6.38 -17.11 17.16
C VAL A 209 -6.74 -16.11 18.25
N SER A 210 -7.62 -15.16 17.94
CA SER A 210 -8.60 -14.64 18.90
C SER A 210 -9.50 -13.61 18.23
N ARG A 211 -10.76 -14.02 18.02
CA ARG A 211 -11.99 -13.23 17.89
C ARG A 211 -11.98 -12.10 16.86
N HIS A 212 -12.78 -12.32 15.80
CA HIS A 212 -13.61 -11.31 15.12
C HIS A 212 -13.06 -9.87 15.15
N MET A 213 -12.23 -9.53 14.16
CA MET A 213 -12.01 -8.14 13.82
C MET A 213 -12.68 -7.87 12.47
N PRO A 214 -13.83 -7.15 12.44
CA PRO A 214 -14.32 -6.56 11.21
C PRO A 214 -13.22 -5.64 10.64
N PHE A 215 -13.22 -5.50 9.31
CA PHE A 215 -12.30 -4.66 8.54
C PHE A 215 -12.16 -3.23 9.15
N ASP A 216 -13.22 -2.75 9.82
CA ASP A 216 -13.29 -1.50 10.58
C ASP A 216 -12.33 -1.37 11.75
N ARG A 217 -11.89 -2.45 12.42
CA ARG A 217 -10.98 -2.32 13.58
C ARG A 217 -9.51 -2.20 13.20
N VAL A 218 -9.10 -2.72 12.04
CA VAL A 218 -7.71 -2.61 11.57
C VAL A 218 -7.45 -1.21 10.96
N MET A 219 -8.49 -0.57 10.41
CA MET A 219 -8.37 0.75 9.76
C MET A 219 -9.07 1.89 10.51
N GLY A 220 -10.02 1.61 11.42
CA GLY A 220 -10.76 2.62 12.17
C GLY A 220 -10.33 2.81 13.63
N ALA A 221 -9.78 1.79 14.30
CA ALA A 221 -9.43 1.88 15.72
C ALA A 221 -7.93 2.11 16.01
N THR A 222 -7.07 2.08 15.00
CA THR A 222 -5.60 2.24 15.16
C THR A 222 -5.06 3.53 14.55
N TRP A 223 -5.96 4.41 14.11
CA TRP A 223 -5.64 5.62 13.32
C TRP A 223 -6.26 6.90 13.90
N GLN A 224 -6.89 6.79 15.06
CA GLN A 224 -7.19 7.90 15.97
C GLN A 224 -6.54 7.55 17.31
N GLY A 225 -5.32 8.05 17.51
CA GLY A 225 -4.52 7.87 18.71
C GLY A 225 -3.30 8.75 18.62
#